data_AF-A0A2E8YUF9-F1
#
_entry.id   AF-A0A2E8YUF9-F1
#
_cell.length_a   1.000
_cell.length_b   1.000
_cell.length_c   1.000
_cell.angle_alpha   90.00
_cell.angle_beta   90.00
_cell.angle_gamma   90.00
#
_symmetry.space_group_name_H-M   'P 1'
#
loop_
_entity.id
_entity.type
_entity.pdbx_description
1 polymer ?
#
loop_
_entity_poly.entity_id
_entity_poly.type
_entity_poly.pdbx_seq_one_letter_code
_entity_poly.pdbx_strand_id
1 'polypeptide(L)'
;MPATDLLLLVTTAAHLGFQLTVTLVVYPALAEVPAERWRAAHDAHSRRISVAVGVVYVAWALACVLPLVAWASGGERPAPAVLVVLASAAATAATTAFGAAPMHGRLASYDAGRVARLLAVDRARLVLGAVALAAAVVAVVVAGA
;
A
#
# COMPACT_ATOMS: atom_id res chain seq x y z
N MET A 1 9.65 -20.91 -12.22
CA MET A 1 9.07 -19.80 -11.42
C MET A 1 8.82 -20.26 -9.98
N PRO A 2 9.48 -19.65 -8.98
CA PRO A 2 9.21 -19.90 -7.57
C PRO A 2 7.77 -19.52 -7.18
N ALA A 3 7.10 -20.31 -6.34
CA ALA A 3 5.77 -19.99 -5.84
C ALA A 3 5.70 -18.65 -5.08
N THR A 4 6.82 -18.25 -4.47
CA THR A 4 6.98 -16.97 -3.76
C THR A 4 6.87 -15.77 -4.68
N ASP A 5 7.36 -15.86 -5.91
CA ASP A 5 7.37 -14.73 -6.85
C ASP A 5 5.96 -14.47 -7.41
N LEU A 6 5.21 -15.53 -7.68
CA LEU A 6 3.81 -15.42 -8.05
C LEU A 6 2.96 -14.85 -6.91
N LEU A 7 3.21 -15.28 -5.67
CA LEU A 7 2.53 -14.75 -4.50
C LEU A 7 2.83 -13.25 -4.30
N LEU A 8 4.09 -12.84 -4.45
CA LEU A 8 4.49 -11.43 -4.44
C LEU A 8 3.77 -10.65 -5.54
N LEU A 9 3.71 -11.17 -6.76
CA LEU A 9 3.01 -10.53 -7.88
C LEU A 9 1.53 -10.33 -7.57
N VAL A 10 0.82 -11.38 -7.16
CA VAL A 10 -0.62 -11.33 -6.90
C VAL A 10 -0.95 -10.36 -5.74
N THR A 11 -0.21 -10.45 -4.63
CA THR A 11 -0.45 -9.58 -3.48
C THR A 11 -0.07 -8.12 -3.75
N THR A 12 1.00 -7.88 -4.51
CA THR A 12 1.39 -6.52 -4.94
C THR A 12 0.38 -5.94 -5.92
N ALA A 13 -0.16 -6.74 -6.84
CA ALA A 13 -1.22 -6.31 -7.75
C ALA A 13 -2.50 -5.96 -6.99
N ALA A 14 -2.88 -6.78 -5.99
CA ALA A 14 -4.01 -6.49 -5.11
C ALA A 14 -3.79 -5.20 -4.29
N HIS A 15 -2.57 -4.97 -3.78
CA HIS A 15 -2.21 -3.73 -3.10
C HIS A 15 -2.34 -2.52 -4.02
N LEU A 16 -1.77 -2.57 -5.24
CA LEU A 16 -1.86 -1.46 -6.18
C LEU A 16 -3.32 -1.20 -6.61
N GLY A 17 -4.11 -2.24 -6.85
CA GLY A 17 -5.53 -2.11 -7.18
C GLY A 17 -6.33 -1.44 -6.05
N PHE A 18 -6.07 -1.82 -4.81
CA PHE A 18 -6.60 -1.14 -3.63
C PHE A 18 -6.17 0.33 -3.58
N GLN A 19 -4.88 0.60 -3.76
CA GLN A 19 -4.31 1.94 -3.71
C GLN A 19 -4.88 2.85 -4.81
N LEU A 20 -5.01 2.35 -6.04
CA LEU A 20 -5.69 3.04 -7.14
C LEU A 20 -7.15 3.37 -6.80
N THR A 21 -7.87 2.43 -6.19
CA THR A 21 -9.26 2.67 -5.75
C THR A 21 -9.31 3.79 -4.71
N VAL A 22 -8.39 3.80 -3.76
CA VAL A 22 -8.31 4.87 -2.75
C VAL A 22 -8.02 6.22 -3.41
N THR A 23 -7.00 6.29 -4.26
CA THR A 23 -6.57 7.53 -4.91
C THR A 23 -7.62 8.09 -5.86
N LEU A 24 -8.25 7.25 -6.69
CA LEU A 24 -9.09 7.69 -7.80
C LEU A 24 -10.58 7.78 -7.45
N VAL A 25 -11.03 7.03 -6.45
CA VAL A 25 -12.46 6.93 -6.10
C VAL A 25 -12.70 7.41 -4.68
N VAL A 26 -12.03 6.83 -3.69
CA VAL A 26 -12.38 7.04 -2.28
C VAL A 26 -12.02 8.45 -1.81
N TYR A 27 -10.80 8.91 -2.08
CA TYR A 27 -10.37 10.24 -1.63
C TYR A 27 -11.05 11.41 -2.36
N PRO A 28 -11.28 11.35 -3.68
CA PRO A 28 -12.12 12.34 -4.36
C PRO A 28 -13.53 12.42 -3.75
N ALA A 29 -14.19 11.28 -3.55
CA ALA A 29 -15.52 11.25 -2.93
C ALA A 29 -15.52 11.81 -1.48
N LEU A 30 -14.46 11.56 -0.71
CA LEU A 30 -14.32 12.12 0.64
C LEU A 30 -14.09 13.63 0.62
N ALA A 31 -13.32 14.14 -0.35
CA ALA A 31 -13.00 15.57 -0.48
C ALA A 31 -14.21 16.44 -0.87
N GLU A 32 -15.22 15.84 -1.50
CA GLU A 32 -16.48 16.50 -1.87
C GLU A 32 -17.46 16.64 -0.69
N VAL A 33 -17.18 16.03 0.47
CA VAL A 33 -18.07 16.06 1.63
C VAL A 33 -18.09 17.47 2.26
N PRO A 34 -19.28 18.10 2.44
CA PRO A 34 -19.40 19.38 3.13
C PRO A 34 -18.91 19.32 4.58
N ALA A 35 -18.38 20.44 5.08
CA ALA A 35 -17.77 20.53 6.41
C ALA A 35 -18.74 20.09 7.53
N GLU A 36 -20.03 20.36 7.39
CA GLU A 36 -21.08 20.05 8.37
C GLU A 36 -21.30 18.53 8.53
N ARG A 37 -20.99 17.76 7.48
CA ARG A 37 -21.13 16.29 7.47
C ARG A 37 -19.80 15.56 7.58
N TRP A 38 -18.68 16.30 7.58
CA TRP A 38 -17.34 15.76 7.51
C TRP A 38 -17.08 14.69 8.56
N ARG A 39 -17.33 14.99 9.84
CA ARG A 39 -17.03 14.07 10.95
C ARG A 39 -17.73 12.73 10.79
N ALA A 40 -19.03 12.75 10.53
CA ALA A 40 -19.81 11.53 10.33
C ALA A 40 -19.32 10.71 9.13
N ALA A 41 -19.00 11.36 8.02
CA ALA A 41 -18.49 10.70 6.81
C ALA A 41 -17.06 10.15 7.02
N HIS A 42 -16.16 10.93 7.61
CA HIS A 42 -14.77 10.56 7.88
C HIS A 42 -14.67 9.42 8.90
N ASP A 43 -15.48 9.42 9.95
CA ASP A 43 -15.54 8.32 10.92
C ASP A 43 -16.02 7.02 10.24
N ALA A 44 -17.04 7.12 9.38
CA ALA A 44 -17.56 5.98 8.65
C ALA A 44 -16.58 5.45 7.60
N HIS A 45 -15.86 6.34 6.93
CA HIS A 45 -14.74 6.00 6.04
C HIS A 45 -13.64 5.30 6.82
N SER A 46 -13.15 5.89 7.91
CA SER A 46 -12.03 5.39 8.72
C SER A 46 -12.29 3.99 9.26
N ARG A 47 -13.51 3.70 9.74
CA ARG A 47 -13.89 2.35 10.19
C ARG A 47 -13.83 1.31 9.07
N ARG A 48 -14.40 1.61 7.90
CA ARG A 48 -14.49 0.66 6.77
C ARG A 48 -13.13 0.46 6.10
N ILE A 49 -12.40 1.55 5.87
CA ILE A 49 -11.12 1.48 5.17
C ILE A 49 -10.06 0.76 6.00
N SER A 50 -10.11 0.85 7.33
CA SER A 50 -9.15 0.15 8.21
C SER A 50 -9.20 -1.37 8.05
N VAL A 51 -10.39 -1.95 7.83
CA VAL A 51 -10.54 -3.38 7.57
C VAL A 51 -9.93 -3.75 6.22
N ALA A 52 -10.26 -3.00 5.16
CA ALA A 52 -9.74 -3.24 3.82
C ALA A 52 -8.20 -3.09 3.76
N VAL A 53 -7.66 -2.03 4.37
CA VAL A 53 -6.22 -1.81 4.50
C VAL A 53 -5.58 -2.98 5.25
N GLY A 54 -6.15 -3.38 6.40
CA GLY A 54 -5.61 -4.46 7.23
C GLY A 54 -5.48 -5.76 6.44
N VAL A 55 -6.52 -6.18 5.73
CA VAL A 55 -6.51 -7.41 4.91
C VAL A 55 -5.45 -7.35 3.82
N VAL A 56 -5.43 -6.27 3.02
CA VAL A 56 -4.52 -6.13 1.88
C VAL A 56 -3.07 -6.01 2.34
N TYR A 57 -2.80 -5.19 3.36
CA TYR A 57 -1.44 -4.95 3.86
C TYR A 57 -0.88 -6.18 4.57
N VAL A 58 -1.68 -6.91 5.36
CA VAL A 58 -1.22 -8.14 6.02
C VAL A 58 -0.87 -9.20 4.98
N ALA A 59 -1.73 -9.43 3.98
CA ALA A 59 -1.46 -10.39 2.92
C ALA A 59 -0.16 -10.05 2.16
N TRP A 60 0.02 -8.77 1.81
CA TRP A 60 1.23 -8.31 1.12
C TRP A 60 2.49 -8.39 2.00
N ALA A 61 2.38 -8.03 3.28
CA ALA A 61 3.48 -8.13 4.23
C ALA A 61 3.93 -9.59 4.42
N LEU A 62 2.99 -10.52 4.55
CA LEU A 62 3.31 -11.96 4.63
C LEU A 62 4.04 -12.44 3.38
N ALA A 63 3.58 -12.05 2.19
CA ALA A 63 4.28 -12.37 0.93
C ALA A 63 5.71 -11.81 0.89
N CYS A 64 5.93 -10.61 1.44
CA CYS A 64 7.25 -9.99 1.56
C CYS A 64 8.18 -10.68 2.58
N VAL A 65 7.62 -11.26 3.65
CA VAL A 65 8.41 -11.93 4.70
C VAL A 65 8.98 -13.26 4.22
N LEU A 66 8.25 -14.01 3.39
CA LEU A 66 8.69 -15.33 2.92
C LEU A 66 10.07 -15.37 2.26
N PRO A 67 10.41 -14.52 1.27
CA PRO A 67 11.76 -14.53 0.68
C PRO A 67 12.86 -14.15 1.68
N LEU A 68 12.55 -13.32 2.68
CA LEU A 68 13.49 -12.97 3.74
C LEU A 68 13.75 -14.16 4.68
N VAL A 69 12.69 -14.88 5.07
CA VAL A 69 12.81 -16.09 5.90
C VAL A 69 13.57 -17.18 5.17
N ALA A 70 13.29 -17.39 3.88
CA ALA A 70 14.00 -18.37 3.05
C ALA A 70 15.50 -18.08 3.02
N TRP A 71 15.88 -16.82 2.76
CA TRP A 71 17.28 -16.39 2.77
C TRP A 71 17.94 -16.55 4.14
N ALA A 72 17.28 -16.09 5.20
CA ALA A 72 17.80 -16.20 6.57
C ALA A 72 17.99 -17.67 7.04
N SER A 73 17.22 -18.60 6.44
CA SER A 73 17.31 -20.03 6.74
C SER A 73 18.36 -20.77 5.89
N GLY A 74 19.25 -20.04 5.22
CA GLY A 74 20.33 -20.61 4.38
C GLY A 74 19.95 -20.79 2.90
N GLY A 75 18.79 -20.30 2.47
CA GLY A 75 18.39 -20.28 1.07
C GLY A 75 19.15 -19.22 0.25
N GLU A 76 18.86 -19.18 -1.05
CA GLU A 76 19.46 -18.20 -1.95
C GLU A 76 19.06 -16.76 -1.60
N ARG A 77 19.96 -15.83 -1.90
CA ARG A 77 19.68 -14.40 -1.75
C ARG A 77 18.53 -14.00 -2.68
N PRO A 78 17.56 -13.17 -2.24
CA PRO A 78 16.50 -12.71 -3.12
C PRO A 78 17.05 -11.95 -4.33
N ALA A 79 16.46 -12.20 -5.50
CA ALA A 79 16.82 -11.52 -6.74
C ALA A 79 16.69 -9.98 -6.59
N PRO A 80 17.46 -9.17 -7.33
CA PRO A 80 17.40 -7.72 -7.23
C PRO A 80 15.99 -7.13 -7.39
N ALA A 81 15.19 -7.69 -8.30
CA ALA A 81 13.79 -7.28 -8.50
C ALA A 81 12.94 -7.53 -7.24
N VAL A 82 13.11 -8.67 -6.56
CA VAL A 82 12.44 -8.95 -5.29
C VAL A 82 12.86 -7.95 -4.22
N LEU A 83 14.15 -7.59 -4.13
CA LEU A 83 14.62 -6.57 -3.18
C LEU A 83 13.96 -5.20 -3.42
N VAL A 84 13.68 -4.82 -4.67
CA VAL A 84 12.93 -3.59 -4.99
C VAL A 84 11.48 -3.67 -4.54
N VAL A 85 10.82 -4.84 -4.68
CA VAL A 85 9.47 -5.06 -4.12
C VAL A 85 9.49 -4.86 -2.61
N LEU A 86 10.44 -5.49 -1.91
CA LEU A 86 10.56 -5.41 -0.44
C LEU A 86 10.84 -3.98 0.04
N ALA A 87 11.74 -3.26 -0.63
CA ALA A 87 12.04 -1.87 -0.31
C ALA A 87 10.82 -0.96 -0.53
N SER A 88 10.10 -1.16 -1.63
CA SER A 88 8.88 -0.40 -1.95
C SER A 88 7.75 -0.70 -0.95
N ALA A 89 7.61 -1.95 -0.53
CA ALA A 89 6.67 -2.35 0.50
C ALA A 89 7.00 -1.73 1.86
N ALA A 90 8.27 -1.75 2.27
CA ALA A 90 8.73 -1.11 3.50
C ALA A 90 8.51 0.41 3.47
N ALA A 91 8.83 1.09 2.36
CA ALA A 91 8.56 2.51 2.18
C ALA A 91 7.05 2.82 2.20
N THR A 92 6.23 1.95 1.61
CA THR A 92 4.76 2.08 1.64
C THR A 92 4.23 1.92 3.06
N ALA A 93 4.71 0.94 3.81
CA ALA A 93 4.34 0.75 5.22
C ALA A 93 4.75 1.95 6.07
N ALA A 94 5.96 2.48 5.87
CA ALA A 94 6.45 3.67 6.57
C ALA A 94 5.62 4.93 6.26
N THR A 95 5.33 5.19 4.97
CA THR A 95 4.49 6.33 4.57
C THR A 95 3.06 6.20 5.08
N THR A 96 2.51 4.99 5.16
CA THR A 96 1.22 4.75 5.82
C THR A 96 1.28 5.02 7.32
N ALA A 97 2.25 4.43 8.03
CA ALA A 97 2.35 4.47 9.49
C ALA A 97 2.70 5.86 10.04
N PHE A 98 3.59 6.59 9.37
CA PHE A 98 4.08 7.90 9.83
C PHE A 98 3.43 9.08 9.11
N GLY A 99 2.87 8.87 7.92
CA GLY A 99 2.18 9.89 7.14
C GLY A 99 0.66 9.79 7.27
N ALA A 100 0.07 8.80 6.61
CA ALA A 100 -1.38 8.72 6.42
C ALA A 100 -2.13 8.49 7.74
N ALA A 101 -1.74 7.52 8.56
CA ALA A 101 -2.46 7.18 9.79
C ALA A 101 -2.52 8.35 10.80
N PRO A 102 -1.40 9.05 11.12
CA PRO A 102 -1.45 10.23 11.97
C PRO A 102 -2.26 11.38 11.37
N MET A 103 -2.29 11.53 10.03
CA MET A 103 -3.13 12.54 9.37
C MET A 103 -4.62 12.24 9.52
N HIS A 104 -5.05 10.98 9.39
CA HIS A 104 -6.43 10.58 9.64
C HIS A 104 -6.86 10.90 11.09
N GLY A 105 -5.98 10.65 12.08
CA GLY A 105 -6.27 11.02 13.48
C GLY A 105 -6.42 12.52 13.74
N ARG A 106 -5.86 13.37 12.87
CA ARG A 106 -5.91 14.85 12.97
C ARG A 106 -7.05 15.48 12.17
N LEU A 107 -7.86 14.68 11.47
CA LEU A 107 -8.97 15.12 10.63
C LEU A 107 -10.33 14.96 11.34
N ALA A 108 -10.40 15.18 12.65
CA ALA A 108 -11.66 15.19 13.41
C ALA A 108 -12.65 16.28 12.92
N SER A 109 -12.13 17.34 12.31
CA SER A 109 -12.85 18.36 11.56
C SER A 109 -12.22 18.56 10.19
N TYR A 110 -12.98 19.11 9.24
CA TYR A 110 -12.46 19.40 7.91
C TYR A 110 -11.33 20.44 7.97
N ASP A 111 -10.24 20.14 7.29
CA ASP A 111 -9.07 21.01 7.14
C ASP A 111 -8.47 20.77 5.75
N ALA A 112 -8.64 21.73 4.85
CA ALA A 112 -8.20 21.61 3.46
C ALA A 112 -6.67 21.40 3.33
N GLY A 113 -5.87 22.00 4.22
CA GLY A 113 -4.42 21.84 4.21
C GLY A 113 -3.99 20.44 4.62
N ARG A 114 -4.67 19.85 5.61
CA ARG A 114 -4.43 18.45 6.03
C ARG A 114 -4.93 17.46 4.99
N VAL A 115 -6.07 17.72 4.34
CA VAL A 115 -6.55 16.90 3.22
C VAL A 115 -5.56 16.93 2.06
N ALA A 116 -5.07 18.11 1.66
CA ALA A 116 -4.07 18.22 0.60
C ALA A 116 -2.77 17.46 0.92
N ARG A 117 -2.29 17.51 2.18
CA ARG A 117 -1.14 16.72 2.64
C ARG A 117 -1.41 15.23 2.61
N LEU A 118 -2.60 14.79 3.02
CA LEU A 118 -3.00 13.38 2.95
C LEU A 118 -2.98 12.87 1.51
N LEU A 119 -3.51 13.67 0.57
CA LEU A 119 -3.46 13.34 -0.86
C LEU A 119 -2.03 13.29 -1.42
N ALA A 120 -1.11 14.12 -0.92
CA ALA A 120 0.29 14.03 -1.31
C ALA A 120 0.95 12.73 -0.82
N VAL A 121 0.70 12.33 0.43
CA VAL A 121 1.16 11.03 0.97
C VAL A 121 0.55 9.87 0.19
N ASP A 122 -0.72 9.97 -0.20
CA ASP A 122 -1.40 8.97 -1.00
C ASP A 122 -0.76 8.75 -2.38
N ARG A 123 -0.42 9.85 -3.07
CA ARG A 123 0.30 9.77 -4.35
C ARG A 123 1.65 9.09 -4.21
N ALA A 124 2.39 9.35 -3.13
CA ALA A 124 3.64 8.66 -2.86
C ALA A 124 3.43 7.15 -2.70
N ARG A 125 2.41 6.73 -1.95
CA ARG A 125 2.04 5.31 -1.79
C ARG A 125 1.61 4.66 -3.10
N LEU A 126 0.91 5.40 -3.97
CA LEU A 126 0.55 4.93 -5.30
C LEU A 126 1.79 4.67 -6.17
N VAL A 127 2.73 5.62 -6.20
CA VAL A 127 3.99 5.47 -6.95
C VAL A 127 4.78 4.27 -6.43
N LEU A 128 4.91 4.12 -5.10
CA LEU A 128 5.61 2.99 -4.48
C LEU A 128 4.93 1.65 -4.83
N GLY A 129 3.60 1.58 -4.79
CA GLY A 129 2.86 0.38 -5.21
C GLY A 129 3.08 0.05 -6.70
N ALA A 130 3.13 1.06 -7.57
CA ALA A 130 3.39 0.87 -8.99
C ALA A 130 4.82 0.37 -9.26
N VAL A 131 5.81 0.94 -8.56
CA VAL A 131 7.21 0.46 -8.61
C VAL A 131 7.30 -0.98 -8.10
N ALA A 132 6.63 -1.30 -7.01
CA ALA A 132 6.59 -2.67 -6.49
C ALA A 132 5.99 -3.64 -7.51
N LEU A 133 4.87 -3.28 -8.16
CA LEU A 133 4.24 -4.16 -9.15
C LEU A 133 5.14 -4.37 -10.37
N ALA A 134 5.75 -3.30 -10.90
CA ALA A 134 6.68 -3.40 -12.02
C ALA A 134 7.86 -4.33 -11.68
N ALA A 135 8.42 -4.22 -10.47
CA ALA A 135 9.48 -5.10 -10.01
C ALA A 135 9.01 -6.55 -9.82
N ALA A 136 7.80 -6.79 -9.32
CA ALA A 136 7.24 -8.12 -9.19
C ALA A 136 7.00 -8.80 -10.56
N VAL A 137 6.57 -8.03 -11.57
CA VAL A 137 6.47 -8.51 -12.95
C VAL A 137 7.84 -8.91 -13.48
N VAL A 138 8.87 -8.07 -13.29
CA VAL A 138 10.25 -8.39 -13.69
C VAL A 138 10.74 -9.66 -13.00
N ALA A 139 10.49 -9.82 -11.70
CA ALA A 139 10.88 -11.02 -10.95
C ALA A 139 10.28 -12.30 -11.58
N VAL A 140 8.99 -12.29 -11.89
CA VAL A 140 8.29 -13.44 -12.50
C VAL A 140 8.78 -13.71 -13.93
N VAL A 141 8.94 -12.66 -14.75
CA VAL A 141 9.36 -12.81 -16.16
C VAL A 141 10.80 -13.32 -16.26
N VAL A 142 11.72 -12.78 -15.46
CA VAL A 142 13.13 -13.19 -15.48
C VAL A 142 13.32 -14.57 -14.85
N ALA A 143 12.55 -14.94 -13.83
CA ALA A 143 12.59 -16.29 -13.24
C ALA A 143 11.87 -17.36 -14.08
N GLY A 144 11.18 -16.95 -15.14
CA GLY A 144 10.52 -17.83 -16.11
C GLY A 144 11.27 -17.97 -17.44
N ALA A 145 12.26 -17.11 -17.70
CA ALA A 145 13.17 -17.16 -18.84
C ALA A 145 14.38 -18.07 -18.53
#